data_AF-A0A4Y2G963-F1
#
_entry.id   AF-A0A4Y2G963-F1
#
_cell.length_a   1.000
_cell.length_b   1.000
_cell.length_c   1.000
_cell.angle_alpha   90.00
_cell.angle_beta   90.00
_cell.angle_gamma   90.00
#
_symmetry.space_group_name_H-M   'P 1'
#
loop_
_entity.id
_entity.type
_entity.pdbx_description
1 polymer ?
#
loop_
_entity_poly.entity_id
_entity_poly.type
_entity_poly.pdbx_seq_one_letter_code
_entity_poly.pdbx_strand_id
1 'polypeptide(L)'
;MLVTSLFVKELDVSDLLKLDVIGIKDPIEKLSEKEQEDLTKEHSLQSVRYNDKKRHEDHLTWLDNCAPLPDNLELVIRRLQSTTKKLLHENVYNAYEGIFLEWPHEGIIEEVPVDEINLAGNYLSHKPVLKESSTTPIRPVFDASAPMKGQPSLNESLHIGSNLIELIPDILLLFREKKIGVSADEEIPGSLCEEFVQCFRELKALKKVRIPRWINITPNATKKVFIHTFCDASKFAYAAVSYLAQKGDDENVHFLASRSRIALLKGAKTPRLKLLAALVGSRLTKSIADALSWTTVKCFNWSDSTTVFTLITKEENWSVFVNNRVKEIRKISQPSWYHVSGVENPADLSSSGCKASYFVKT
;
A
#
# COMPACT_ATOMS: atom_id res chain seq x y z
N MET A 1 -40.51 -8.85 -15.56
CA MET A 1 -39.15 -9.33 -15.86
C MET A 1 -38.19 -8.22 -15.43
N LEU A 2 -37.69 -8.27 -14.19
CA LEU A 2 -36.79 -7.24 -13.65
C LEU A 2 -35.37 -7.61 -14.08
N VAL A 3 -34.83 -6.85 -15.03
CA VAL A 3 -33.47 -7.00 -15.55
C VAL A 3 -32.54 -6.20 -14.64
N THR A 4 -31.84 -6.87 -13.74
CA THR A 4 -30.69 -6.28 -13.04
C THR A 4 -29.45 -6.44 -13.90
N SER A 5 -29.29 -5.55 -14.89
CA SER A 5 -27.98 -5.35 -15.50
C SER A 5 -27.15 -4.46 -14.58
N LEU A 6 -25.96 -4.91 -14.18
CA LEU A 6 -24.92 -4.06 -13.60
C LEU A 6 -24.48 -3.08 -14.69
N PHE A 7 -25.15 -1.93 -14.77
CA PHE A 7 -24.74 -0.81 -15.60
C PHE A 7 -23.41 -0.29 -15.06
N VAL A 8 -22.34 -0.63 -15.75
CA VAL A 8 -21.03 -0.03 -15.57
C VAL A 8 -21.01 1.22 -16.46
N LYS A 9 -21.23 2.40 -15.85
CA LYS A 9 -20.82 3.67 -16.45
C LYS A 9 -19.31 3.62 -16.70
N GLU A 10 -18.85 4.15 -17.82
CA GLU A 10 -17.44 4.29 -18.26
C GLU A 10 -16.45 4.22 -17.08
N LEU A 11 -15.85 3.04 -16.86
CA LEU A 11 -14.90 2.82 -15.78
C LEU A 11 -13.47 2.95 -16.33
N ASP A 12 -12.68 3.75 -15.62
CA ASP A 12 -11.22 3.72 -15.70
C ASP A 12 -10.72 2.33 -15.28
N VAL A 13 -9.60 1.86 -15.84
CA VAL A 13 -9.00 0.55 -15.50
C VAL A 13 -8.70 0.46 -14.00
N SER A 14 -8.40 1.61 -13.37
CA SER A 14 -8.26 1.77 -11.92
C SER A 14 -9.51 1.34 -11.14
N ASP A 15 -10.72 1.54 -11.70
CA ASP A 15 -11.98 1.16 -11.05
C ASP A 15 -12.27 -0.33 -11.17
N LEU A 16 -11.72 -0.99 -12.20
CA LEU A 16 -11.72 -2.44 -12.34
C LEU A 16 -10.94 -3.12 -11.20
N LEU A 17 -9.87 -2.47 -10.72
CA LEU A 17 -9.11 -2.90 -9.54
C LEU A 17 -9.75 -2.47 -8.22
N LYS A 18 -10.55 -1.39 -8.20
CA LYS A 18 -11.41 -1.08 -7.04
C LYS A 18 -12.44 -2.18 -6.79
N LEU A 19 -12.90 -2.89 -7.84
CA LEU A 19 -13.80 -4.04 -7.70
C LEU A 19 -13.11 -5.27 -7.05
N ASP A 20 -11.80 -5.48 -7.25
CA ASP A 20 -11.03 -6.47 -6.47
C ASP A 20 -10.87 -6.06 -5.00
N VAL A 21 -11.04 -4.77 -4.70
CA VAL A 21 -11.23 -4.22 -3.36
C VAL A 21 -12.72 -4.11 -3.05
N ILE A 22 -13.47 -5.22 -3.10
CA ILE A 22 -14.86 -5.24 -2.61
C ILE A 22 -14.87 -4.72 -1.17
N GLY A 23 -15.28 -3.46 -0.96
CA GLY A 23 -15.71 -2.82 0.29
C GLY A 23 -14.79 -2.79 1.52
N ILE A 24 -13.67 -3.51 1.55
CA ILE A 24 -12.82 -3.62 2.74
C ILE A 24 -11.65 -2.66 2.60
N LYS A 25 -11.87 -1.40 2.96
CA LYS A 25 -10.84 -0.41 3.28
C LYS A 25 -11.08 0.04 4.73
N ASP A 26 -10.02 0.29 5.49
CA ASP A 26 -10.17 1.05 6.73
C ASP A 26 -10.55 2.49 6.31
N PRO A 27 -11.76 2.99 6.64
CA PRO A 27 -12.35 4.11 5.88
C PRO A 27 -11.79 5.50 6.18
N ILE A 28 -11.01 5.68 7.23
CA ILE A 28 -10.92 7.00 7.87
C ILE A 28 -9.62 7.77 7.53
N GLU A 29 -8.52 7.09 7.19
CA GLU A 29 -7.22 7.81 7.00
C GLU A 29 -6.95 8.23 5.55
N LYS A 30 -7.41 7.49 4.52
CA LYS A 30 -6.91 7.69 3.14
C LYS A 30 -7.63 8.71 2.26
N LEU A 31 -8.84 9.16 2.61
CA LEU A 31 -9.57 10.14 1.79
C LEU A 31 -9.06 11.58 2.03
N SER A 32 -8.80 11.93 3.28
CA SER A 32 -8.32 13.27 3.66
C SER A 32 -6.90 13.56 3.14
N GLU A 33 -5.98 12.59 3.22
CA GLU A 33 -4.61 12.75 2.71
C GLU A 33 -4.60 13.03 1.20
N LYS A 34 -5.41 12.30 0.44
CA LYS A 34 -5.43 12.42 -1.02
C LYS A 34 -6.00 13.77 -1.50
N GLU A 35 -7.04 14.25 -0.85
CA GLU A 35 -7.62 15.57 -1.16
C GLU A 35 -6.61 16.71 -0.87
N GLN A 36 -5.83 16.59 0.22
CA GLN A 36 -4.74 17.51 0.52
C GLN A 36 -3.58 17.43 -0.48
N GLU A 37 -3.20 16.24 -0.91
CA GLU A 37 -2.18 16.04 -1.95
C GLU A 37 -2.59 16.67 -3.28
N ASP A 38 -3.84 16.49 -3.71
CA ASP A 38 -4.36 17.03 -4.97
C ASP A 38 -4.37 18.57 -4.96
N LEU A 39 -4.81 19.19 -3.85
CA LEU A 39 -4.76 20.65 -3.66
C LEU A 39 -3.33 21.20 -3.67
N THR A 40 -2.40 20.52 -3.00
CA THR A 40 -0.98 20.91 -2.96
C THR A 40 -0.37 20.86 -4.37
N LYS A 41 -0.74 19.86 -5.16
CA LYS A 41 -0.27 19.69 -6.54
C LYS A 41 -0.81 20.77 -7.47
N GLU A 42 -2.08 21.13 -7.35
CA GLU A 42 -2.66 22.24 -8.11
C GLU A 42 -1.98 23.57 -7.78
N HIS A 43 -1.71 23.83 -6.50
CA HIS A 43 -1.00 25.04 -6.07
C HIS A 43 0.43 25.10 -6.65
N SER A 44 1.21 24.01 -6.57
CA SER A 44 2.57 23.93 -7.13
C SER A 44 2.58 24.18 -8.64
N LEU A 45 1.63 23.61 -9.40
CA LEU A 45 1.55 23.84 -10.85
C LEU A 45 1.28 25.30 -11.23
N GLN A 46 0.61 26.05 -10.36
CA GLN A 46 0.33 27.48 -10.58
C GLN A 46 1.51 28.38 -10.14
N SER A 47 2.34 27.93 -9.21
CA SER A 47 3.47 28.70 -8.67
C SER A 47 4.79 28.53 -9.43
N VAL A 48 4.93 27.48 -10.25
CA VAL A 48 6.12 27.24 -11.06
C VAL A 48 6.30 28.33 -12.12
N ARG A 49 7.46 28.97 -12.11
CA ARG A 49 7.91 29.96 -13.10
C ARG A 49 9.17 29.48 -13.81
N TYR A 50 9.39 30.00 -15.01
CA TYR A 50 10.62 29.77 -15.76
C TYR A 50 11.43 31.05 -15.75
N ASN A 51 12.58 31.04 -15.07
CA ASN A 51 13.43 32.22 -14.95
C ASN A 51 14.29 32.42 -16.21
N ASP A 52 14.79 33.62 -16.43
CA ASP A 52 15.68 34.04 -17.53
C ASP A 52 16.96 33.20 -17.61
N LYS A 53 17.37 32.60 -16.49
CA LYS A 53 18.48 31.62 -16.41
C LYS A 53 18.12 30.21 -16.91
N LYS A 54 16.97 30.02 -17.55
CA LYS A 54 16.45 28.73 -18.05
C LYS A 54 16.22 27.67 -16.97
N ARG A 55 15.90 28.10 -15.75
CA ARG A 55 15.63 27.21 -14.60
C ARG A 55 14.16 27.31 -14.20
N HIS A 56 13.60 26.18 -13.76
CA HIS A 56 12.30 26.16 -13.10
C HIS A 56 12.47 26.62 -11.67
N GLU A 57 11.64 27.57 -11.25
CA GLU A 57 11.57 28.07 -9.89
C GLU A 57 10.16 27.80 -9.37
N ASP A 58 10.08 27.20 -8.19
CA ASP A 58 8.81 26.98 -7.51
C ASP A 58 8.84 27.66 -6.14
N HIS A 59 7.67 28.11 -5.69
CA HIS A 59 7.52 28.67 -4.36
C HIS A 59 7.32 27.54 -3.35
N LEU A 60 7.81 27.75 -2.14
CA LEU A 60 7.50 26.85 -1.03
C LEU A 60 5.98 26.82 -0.80
N THR A 61 5.40 25.62 -0.71
CA THR A 61 3.97 25.39 -0.49
C THR A 61 3.62 25.52 0.98
N TRP A 62 3.20 26.71 1.41
CA TRP A 62 2.81 27.03 2.78
C TRP A 62 1.43 26.48 3.14
N LEU A 63 1.24 26.09 4.39
CA LEU A 63 -0.08 25.76 4.95
C LEU A 63 -0.92 27.04 5.15
N ASP A 64 -2.19 27.00 4.74
CA ASP A 64 -3.13 28.15 4.74
C ASP A 64 -3.26 28.90 6.08
N ASN A 65 -2.96 28.24 7.21
CA ASN A 65 -3.13 28.79 8.57
C ASN A 65 -1.82 28.85 9.37
N CYS A 66 -0.66 28.90 8.71
CA CYS A 66 0.61 28.88 9.45
C CYS A 66 0.95 30.24 10.09
N ALA A 67 1.47 30.20 11.33
CA ALA A 67 2.04 31.37 11.98
C ALA A 67 3.32 31.80 11.26
N PRO A 68 3.67 33.11 11.24
CA PRO A 68 4.92 33.56 10.65
C PRO A 68 6.11 32.86 11.31
N LEU A 69 7.07 32.44 10.49
CA LEU A 69 8.27 31.79 10.99
C LEU A 69 9.06 32.74 11.90
N PRO A 70 9.59 32.23 13.03
CA PRO A 70 10.42 33.03 13.91
C PRO A 70 11.83 33.21 13.36
N ASP A 71 12.46 34.29 13.79
CA ASP A 71 13.90 34.45 13.67
C ASP A 71 14.61 33.48 14.62
N ASN A 72 15.39 32.56 14.04
CA ASN A 72 16.06 31.47 14.76
C ASN A 72 17.59 31.59 14.72
N LEU A 73 18.15 32.74 14.34
CA LEU A 73 19.59 32.93 14.16
C LEU A 73 20.41 32.50 15.40
N GLU A 74 19.99 32.92 16.59
CA GLU A 74 20.69 32.59 17.83
C GLU A 74 20.75 31.07 18.08
N LEU A 75 19.65 30.36 17.79
CA LEU A 75 19.57 28.91 17.93
C LEU A 75 20.51 28.21 16.94
N VAL A 76 20.56 28.70 15.70
CA VAL A 76 21.39 28.14 14.63
C VAL A 76 22.87 28.37 14.90
N ILE A 77 23.25 29.54 15.41
CA ILE A 77 24.63 29.83 15.84
C ILE A 77 25.07 28.88 16.98
N ARG A 78 24.23 28.67 18.00
CA ARG A 78 24.55 27.74 19.10
C ARG A 78 24.73 26.31 18.59
N ARG A 79 23.89 25.87 17.64
CA ARG A 79 24.03 24.56 16.99
C ARG A 79 25.31 24.47 16.17
N LEU A 80 25.63 25.51 15.39
CA LEU A 80 26.88 25.57 14.62
C LEU A 80 28.09 25.44 15.53
N GLN A 81 28.16 26.20 16.63
CA GLN A 81 29.25 26.10 17.60
C GLN A 81 29.38 24.68 18.19
N SER A 82 28.26 24.02 18.49
CA SER A 82 28.25 22.64 18.98
C SER A 82 28.76 21.66 17.92
N THR A 83 28.29 21.79 16.67
CA THR A 83 28.72 21.00 15.53
C THR A 83 30.21 21.18 15.25
N THR A 84 30.72 22.42 15.27
CA THR A 84 32.14 22.72 15.07
C THR A 84 33.00 22.06 16.16
N LYS A 85 32.60 22.12 17.44
CA LYS A 85 33.32 21.42 18.51
C LYS A 85 33.37 19.91 18.28
N LYS A 86 32.26 19.31 17.82
CA LYS A 86 32.19 17.88 17.50
C LYS A 86 33.10 17.51 16.33
N LEU A 87 33.06 18.29 15.25
CA LEU A 87 33.89 18.07 14.05
C LEU A 87 35.39 18.19 14.34
N LEU A 88 35.79 19.14 15.19
CA LEU A 88 37.16 19.30 15.65
C LEU A 88 37.60 18.11 16.50
N HIS A 89 36.72 17.61 17.39
CA HIS A 89 37.00 16.43 18.21
C HIS A 89 37.15 15.15 17.36
N GLU A 90 36.32 14.98 16.33
CA GLU A 90 36.34 13.85 15.41
C GLU A 90 37.38 13.99 14.28
N ASN A 91 38.16 15.09 14.26
CA ASN A 91 39.19 15.40 13.27
C ASN A 91 38.71 15.40 11.80
N VAL A 92 37.45 15.75 11.57
CA VAL A 92 36.80 15.82 10.25
C VAL A 92 36.45 17.25 9.83
N TYR A 93 36.86 18.25 10.63
CA TYR A 93 36.54 19.67 10.39
C TYR A 93 37.01 20.17 9.01
N ASN A 94 38.28 19.96 8.64
CA ASN A 94 38.82 20.46 7.37
C ASN A 94 38.11 19.87 6.15
N ALA A 95 37.75 18.58 6.22
CA ALA A 95 37.00 17.92 5.15
C ALA A 95 35.57 18.46 5.03
N TYR A 96 34.97 18.85 6.15
CA TYR A 96 33.64 19.47 6.18
C TYR A 96 33.67 20.92 5.69
N GLU A 97 34.66 21.70 6.11
CA GLU A 97 34.85 23.10 5.70
C GLU A 97 35.17 23.21 4.20
N GLY A 98 35.96 22.29 3.65
CA GLY A 98 36.25 22.22 2.22
C GLY A 98 35.00 22.19 1.34
N ILE A 99 33.93 21.51 1.78
CA ILE A 99 32.65 21.45 1.04
C ILE A 99 32.02 22.85 0.95
N PHE A 100 32.01 23.61 2.05
CA PHE A 100 31.45 24.95 2.06
C PHE A 100 32.32 25.99 1.34
N LEU A 101 33.60 25.71 1.13
CA LEU A 101 34.48 26.53 0.29
C LEU A 101 34.26 26.28 -1.21
N GLU A 102 33.85 25.06 -1.58
CA GLU A 102 33.57 24.68 -2.98
C GLU A 102 32.17 25.15 -3.44
N TRP A 103 31.16 25.08 -2.57
CA TRP A 103 29.77 25.40 -2.90
C TRP A 103 29.50 26.80 -3.48
N PRO A 104 30.21 27.88 -3.09
CA PRO A 104 30.09 29.18 -3.73
C PRO A 104 30.52 29.14 -5.21
N HIS A 105 31.57 28.39 -5.54
CA HIS A 105 32.07 28.25 -6.91
C HIS A 105 31.13 27.41 -7.78
N GLU A 106 30.45 26.43 -7.18
CA GLU A 106 29.41 25.63 -7.85
C GLU A 106 28.07 26.36 -7.97
N GLY A 107 27.92 27.51 -7.31
CA GLY A 107 26.66 28.27 -7.27
C GLY A 107 25.55 27.55 -6.49
N ILE A 108 25.94 26.76 -5.48
CA ILE A 108 25.02 26.08 -4.54
C ILE A 108 24.63 27.01 -3.39
N ILE A 109 25.57 27.82 -2.91
CA ILE A 109 25.36 28.85 -1.90
C ILE A 109 25.91 30.19 -2.39
N GLU A 110 25.43 31.27 -1.80
CA GLU A 110 25.93 32.63 -2.03
C GLU A 110 26.12 33.36 -0.71
N GLU A 111 26.97 34.40 -0.72
CA GLU A 111 27.09 35.28 0.43
C GLU A 111 25.83 36.14 0.56
N VAL A 112 25.33 36.26 1.79
CA VAL A 112 24.15 37.09 2.09
C VAL A 112 24.49 38.56 1.83
N PRO A 113 23.68 39.29 1.03
CA PRO A 113 23.88 40.72 0.78
C PRO A 113 23.90 41.54 2.08
N VAL A 114 24.75 42.57 2.14
CA VAL A 114 24.99 43.37 3.37
C VAL A 114 23.73 44.02 3.93
N ASP A 115 22.81 44.39 3.04
CA ASP A 115 21.50 44.96 3.33
C ASP A 115 20.50 43.94 3.91
N GLU A 116 20.72 42.65 3.68
CA GLU A 116 19.86 41.57 4.17
C GLU A 116 20.32 40.97 5.50
N ILE A 117 21.56 41.21 5.92
CA ILE A 117 22.16 40.62 7.14
C ILE A 117 21.34 40.92 8.41
N ASN A 118 20.70 42.09 8.48
CA ASN A 118 19.94 42.53 9.66
C ASN A 118 18.43 42.25 9.55
N LEU A 119 17.99 41.59 8.47
CA LEU A 119 16.60 41.19 8.32
C LEU A 119 16.32 39.96 9.19
N ALA A 120 15.14 39.96 9.84
CA ALA A 120 14.67 38.78 10.56
C ALA A 120 14.47 37.63 9.56
N GLY A 121 15.12 36.49 9.82
CA GLY A 121 15.17 35.37 8.89
C GLY A 121 15.12 34.01 9.59
N ASN A 122 14.66 32.99 8.87
CA ASN A 122 14.70 31.61 9.34
C ASN A 122 15.86 30.86 8.66
N TYR A 123 16.83 30.44 9.47
CA TYR A 123 18.08 29.82 9.05
C TYR A 123 18.03 28.31 9.24
N LEU A 124 18.56 27.57 8.27
CA LEU A 124 18.66 26.11 8.34
C LEU A 124 19.96 25.70 9.01
N SER A 125 19.87 25.07 10.19
CA SER A 125 21.04 24.44 10.81
C SER A 125 21.50 23.24 10.00
N HIS A 126 22.80 22.95 9.99
CA HIS A 126 23.36 21.79 9.28
C HIS A 126 24.16 20.88 10.22
N LYS A 127 24.26 19.60 9.85
CA LYS A 127 25.05 18.59 10.55
C LYS A 127 25.80 17.68 9.57
N PRO A 128 26.96 17.13 9.96
CA PRO A 128 27.67 16.15 9.15
C PRO A 128 26.99 14.78 9.20
N VAL A 129 26.90 14.12 8.04
CA VAL A 129 26.58 12.68 7.94
C VAL A 129 27.76 11.97 7.29
N LEU A 130 28.29 10.98 7.99
CA LEU A 130 29.41 10.15 7.51
C LEU A 130 28.85 8.90 6.83
N LYS A 131 29.34 8.60 5.63
CA LYS A 131 29.02 7.35 4.91
C LYS A 131 30.33 6.64 4.57
N GLU A 132 30.58 5.51 5.24
CA GLU A 132 31.80 4.71 5.08
C GLU A 132 31.94 4.07 3.69
N SER A 133 30.85 3.94 2.92
CA SER A 133 30.79 3.25 1.62
C SER A 133 30.66 4.17 0.39
N SER A 134 30.91 5.48 0.55
CA SER A 134 30.61 6.50 -0.47
C SER A 134 31.87 7.22 -0.97
N THR A 135 31.86 7.65 -2.24
CA THR A 135 32.92 8.47 -2.85
C THR A 135 33.11 9.82 -2.15
N THR A 136 32.04 10.38 -1.59
CA THR A 136 32.06 11.50 -0.63
C THR A 136 31.83 10.98 0.79
N PRO A 137 32.87 10.92 1.65
CA PRO A 137 32.78 10.29 2.97
C PRO A 137 31.98 11.12 3.97
N ILE A 138 31.87 12.44 3.77
CA ILE A 138 31.15 13.38 4.62
C ILE A 138 30.24 14.28 3.79
N ARG A 139 29.01 14.52 4.27
CA ARG A 139 28.03 15.38 3.58
C ARG A 139 27.30 16.28 4.58
N PRO A 140 27.10 17.58 4.30
CA PRO A 140 26.23 18.43 5.08
C PRO A 140 24.76 18.04 4.86
N VAL A 141 24.00 17.93 5.95
CA VAL A 141 22.54 17.74 5.93
C VAL A 141 21.89 18.87 6.69
N PHE A 142 20.96 19.56 6.03
CA PHE A 142 20.19 20.66 6.62
C PHE A 142 18.99 20.13 7.41
N ASP A 143 18.72 20.75 8.56
CA ASP A 143 17.65 20.41 9.48
C ASP A 143 16.60 21.53 9.50
N ALA A 144 15.55 21.35 8.68
CA ALA A 144 14.38 22.22 8.60
C ALA A 144 13.29 21.87 9.64
N SER A 145 13.50 20.83 10.46
CA SER A 145 12.55 20.37 11.48
C SER A 145 12.87 20.91 12.87
N ALA A 146 13.87 21.77 13.02
CA ALA A 146 14.28 22.32 14.30
C ALA A 146 13.23 23.29 14.87
N PRO A 147 12.49 22.94 15.95
CA PRO A 147 11.47 23.82 16.47
C PRO A 147 12.08 24.81 17.48
N MET A 148 11.51 26.02 17.54
CA MET A 148 11.70 26.93 18.66
C MET A 148 10.58 26.71 19.69
N LYS A 149 10.84 27.04 20.95
CA LYS A 149 9.89 26.75 22.03
C LYS A 149 8.56 27.47 21.79
N GLY A 150 7.51 26.71 21.47
CA GLY A 150 6.17 27.23 21.21
C GLY A 150 5.97 27.86 19.83
N GLN A 151 6.88 27.64 18.89
CA GLN A 151 6.81 28.16 17.52
C GLN A 151 7.05 27.05 16.49
N PRO A 152 6.38 27.10 15.33
CA PRO A 152 6.49 26.05 14.32
C PRO A 152 7.89 26.06 13.66
N SER A 153 8.33 24.88 13.25
CA SER A 153 9.49 24.70 12.37
C SER A 153 9.10 24.90 10.89
N LEU A 154 10.10 25.02 10.00
CA LEU A 154 9.86 25.17 8.57
C LEU A 154 9.07 23.99 8.02
N ASN A 155 9.45 22.75 8.37
CA ASN A 155 8.72 21.56 7.92
C ASN A 155 7.29 21.44 8.46
N GLU A 156 7.00 22.01 9.64
CA GLU A 156 5.63 22.08 10.17
C GLU A 156 4.79 23.18 9.51
N SER A 157 5.43 24.07 8.75
CA SER A 157 4.79 25.21 8.07
C SER A 157 4.50 24.94 6.60
N LEU A 158 5.02 23.83 6.06
CA LEU A 158 4.92 23.46 4.66
C LEU A 158 4.00 22.26 4.47
N HIS A 159 3.28 22.23 3.35
CA HIS A 159 2.62 21.02 2.89
C HIS A 159 3.64 19.90 2.67
N ILE A 160 3.32 18.70 3.15
CA ILE A 160 4.07 17.50 2.81
C ILE A 160 3.78 17.23 1.33
N GLY A 161 4.82 17.29 0.50
CA GLY A 161 4.68 16.97 -0.92
C GLY A 161 4.18 15.54 -1.11
N SER A 162 3.40 15.32 -2.17
CA SER A 162 2.93 13.99 -2.56
C SER A 162 4.10 13.01 -2.69
N ASN A 163 3.93 11.79 -2.19
CA ASN A 163 4.95 10.75 -2.37
C ASN A 163 5.05 10.40 -3.87
N LEU A 164 6.12 10.86 -4.52
CA LEU A 164 6.36 10.62 -5.95
C LEU A 164 6.93 9.22 -6.23
N ILE A 165 7.15 8.40 -5.21
CA ILE A 165 7.57 7.01 -5.39
C ILE A 165 6.37 6.22 -5.91
N GLU A 166 6.42 5.83 -7.18
CA GLU A 166 5.42 4.96 -7.78
C GLU A 166 5.29 3.64 -7.01
N LEU A 167 4.06 3.22 -6.75
CA LEU A 167 3.81 1.95 -6.08
C LEU A 167 4.26 0.81 -7.00
N ILE A 168 5.05 -0.13 -6.46
CA ILE A 168 5.55 -1.29 -7.20
C ILE A 168 4.45 -2.03 -7.99
N PRO A 169 3.22 -2.25 -7.44
CA PRO A 169 2.13 -2.84 -8.21
C PRO A 169 1.73 -2.05 -9.46
N ASP A 170 1.76 -0.71 -9.41
CA ASP A 170 1.37 0.16 -10.51
C ASP A 170 2.41 0.08 -11.64
N ILE A 171 3.69 0.09 -11.28
CA ILE A 171 4.81 -0.17 -12.21
C ILE A 171 4.61 -1.53 -12.91
N LEU A 172 4.33 -2.59 -12.16
CA LEU A 172 4.16 -3.94 -12.72
C LEU A 172 2.94 -4.05 -13.64
N LEU A 173 1.89 -3.24 -13.42
CA LEU A 173 0.72 -3.19 -14.29
C LEU A 173 1.01 -2.42 -15.59
N LEU A 174 1.75 -1.32 -15.53
CA LEU A 174 2.21 -0.57 -16.72
C LEU A 174 3.04 -1.46 -17.65
N PHE A 175 3.90 -2.29 -17.08
CA PHE A 175 4.68 -3.31 -17.81
C PHE A 175 3.82 -4.35 -18.53
N ARG A 176 2.60 -4.59 -18.07
CA ARG A 176 1.68 -5.57 -18.65
C ARG A 176 0.78 -4.98 -19.74
N GLU A 177 0.64 -3.66 -19.79
CA GLU A 177 -0.27 -3.00 -20.72
C GLU A 177 0.31 -2.91 -22.14
N LYS A 178 1.63 -2.71 -22.26
CA LYS A 178 2.31 -2.54 -23.56
C LYS A 178 3.06 -3.80 -23.97
N LYS A 179 3.31 -3.95 -25.27
CA LYS A 179 4.06 -5.08 -25.85
C LYS A 179 5.52 -5.15 -25.40
N ILE A 180 6.09 -4.02 -24.98
CA ILE A 180 7.45 -3.88 -24.50
C ILE A 180 7.35 -3.03 -23.23
N GLY A 181 7.77 -3.59 -22.10
CA GLY A 181 7.98 -2.84 -20.86
C GLY A 181 9.45 -2.47 -20.76
N VAL A 182 9.73 -1.20 -20.53
CA VAL A 182 11.10 -0.67 -20.44
C VAL A 182 11.30 -0.11 -19.04
N SER A 183 12.30 -0.64 -18.33
CA SER A 183 12.83 -0.12 -17.06
C SER A 183 14.33 -0.33 -17.13
N ALA A 184 15.08 0.71 -16.81
CA ALA A 184 16.53 0.70 -16.66
C ALA A 184 16.83 1.37 -15.30
N ASP A 185 17.88 0.98 -14.58
CA ASP A 185 19.25 1.30 -15.00
C ASP A 185 20.28 0.14 -15.08
N GLU A 186 19.94 -1.14 -14.80
CA GLU A 186 20.86 -2.32 -14.94
C GLU A 186 20.12 -3.66 -15.20
N GLU A 187 20.84 -4.71 -15.69
CA GLU A 187 20.28 -6.04 -16.06
C GLU A 187 19.89 -6.96 -14.88
N ILE A 188 18.76 -7.69 -15.00
CA ILE A 188 18.31 -8.69 -14.01
C ILE A 188 19.19 -9.94 -14.08
N PRO A 189 19.92 -10.33 -13.00
CA PRO A 189 20.90 -11.40 -13.06
C PRO A 189 20.30 -12.81 -12.97
N GLY A 190 20.91 -13.74 -13.73
CA GLY A 190 20.87 -15.19 -13.51
C GLY A 190 19.47 -15.83 -13.50
N SER A 191 19.26 -16.76 -12.55
CA SER A 191 18.05 -17.60 -12.43
C SER A 191 16.75 -16.80 -12.21
N LEU A 192 16.85 -15.58 -11.68
CA LEU A 192 15.68 -14.73 -11.44
C LEU A 192 15.07 -14.23 -12.76
N CYS A 193 15.92 -13.96 -13.77
CA CYS A 193 15.49 -13.59 -15.11
C CYS A 193 14.70 -14.75 -15.74
N GLU A 194 15.16 -15.99 -15.57
CA GLU A 194 14.47 -17.17 -16.08
C GLU A 194 13.09 -17.38 -15.42
N GLU A 195 12.99 -17.24 -14.10
CA GLU A 195 11.72 -17.31 -13.36
C GLU A 195 10.74 -16.21 -13.80
N PHE A 196 11.24 -14.99 -13.97
CA PHE A 196 10.45 -13.85 -14.43
C PHE A 196 9.92 -14.08 -15.85
N VAL A 197 10.79 -14.46 -16.79
CA VAL A 197 10.40 -14.77 -18.18
C VAL A 197 9.39 -15.92 -18.21
N GLN A 198 9.56 -16.94 -17.37
CA GLN A 198 8.63 -18.06 -17.28
C GLN A 198 7.25 -17.61 -16.78
N CYS A 199 7.18 -16.72 -15.78
CA CYS A 199 5.93 -16.10 -15.34
C CYS A 199 5.22 -15.36 -16.50
N PHE A 200 5.95 -14.58 -17.31
CA PHE A 200 5.37 -13.89 -18.48
C PHE A 200 4.86 -14.85 -19.56
N ARG A 201 5.54 -15.97 -19.80
CA ARG A 201 5.06 -17.01 -20.73
C ARG A 201 3.75 -17.61 -20.23
N GLU A 202 3.63 -17.85 -18.93
CA GLU A 202 2.41 -18.37 -18.31
C GLU A 202 1.24 -17.39 -18.39
N LEU A 203 1.47 -16.07 -18.30
CA LEU A 203 0.42 -15.06 -18.48
C LEU A 203 -0.27 -15.16 -19.85
N LYS A 204 0.43 -15.60 -20.90
CA LYS A 204 -0.20 -15.82 -22.22
C LYS A 204 -1.28 -16.91 -22.17
N ALA A 205 -1.13 -17.89 -21.29
CA ALA A 205 -2.09 -18.97 -21.11
C ALA A 205 -3.42 -18.45 -20.52
N LEU A 206 -3.38 -17.42 -19.66
CA LEU A 206 -4.57 -16.80 -19.07
C LEU A 206 -5.53 -16.22 -20.11
N LYS A 207 -5.07 -15.89 -21.32
CA LYS A 207 -5.95 -15.43 -22.42
C LYS A 207 -7.02 -16.46 -22.81
N LYS A 208 -6.77 -17.75 -22.52
CA LYS A 208 -7.69 -18.85 -22.80
C LYS A 208 -8.70 -19.08 -21.67
N VAL A 209 -8.43 -18.58 -20.47
CA VAL A 209 -9.31 -18.75 -19.32
C VAL A 209 -10.53 -17.86 -19.49
N ARG A 210 -11.72 -18.46 -19.43
CA ARG A 210 -13.01 -17.76 -19.48
C ARG A 210 -13.75 -18.02 -18.18
N ILE A 211 -14.11 -16.95 -17.47
CA ILE A 211 -14.93 -17.03 -16.25
C ILE A 211 -16.33 -16.52 -16.62
N PRO A 212 -17.35 -17.40 -16.62
CA PRO A 212 -18.74 -16.97 -16.84
C PRO A 212 -19.16 -15.98 -15.75
N ARG A 213 -19.50 -14.75 -16.14
CA ARG A 213 -19.95 -13.72 -15.18
C ARG A 213 -21.45 -13.74 -14.90
N TRP A 214 -22.23 -14.29 -15.83
CA TRP A 214 -23.67 -14.38 -15.66
C TRP A 214 -24.03 -15.55 -14.77
N ILE A 215 -24.81 -15.28 -13.73
CA ILE A 215 -25.31 -16.26 -12.78
C ILE A 215 -26.83 -16.29 -12.95
N ASN A 216 -27.34 -17.36 -13.55
CA ASN A 216 -28.75 -17.48 -13.92
C ASN A 216 -29.64 -17.85 -12.72
N ILE A 217 -29.81 -16.92 -11.77
CA ILE A 217 -30.63 -17.15 -10.58
C ILE A 217 -31.95 -16.41 -10.68
N THR A 218 -33.04 -17.16 -10.52
CA THR A 218 -34.38 -16.60 -10.34
C THR A 218 -34.66 -16.29 -8.86
N PRO A 219 -35.45 -15.26 -8.53
CA PRO A 219 -35.72 -14.88 -7.14
C PRO A 219 -36.26 -16.01 -6.25
N ASN A 220 -37.06 -16.93 -6.81
CA ASN A 220 -37.59 -18.09 -6.09
C ASN A 220 -36.55 -19.20 -5.84
N ALA A 221 -35.40 -19.18 -6.54
CA ALA A 221 -34.33 -20.16 -6.37
C ALA A 221 -33.45 -19.88 -5.13
N THR A 222 -33.57 -18.71 -4.49
CA THR A 222 -32.75 -18.33 -3.32
C THR A 222 -32.80 -19.33 -2.16
N LYS A 223 -33.91 -20.08 -1.99
CA LYS A 223 -34.01 -21.16 -0.99
C LYS A 223 -33.17 -22.41 -1.30
N LYS A 224 -32.74 -22.55 -2.55
CA LYS A 224 -31.95 -23.66 -3.08
C LYS A 224 -30.51 -23.26 -3.38
N VAL A 225 -30.13 -22.03 -3.04
CA VAL A 225 -28.81 -21.48 -3.33
C VAL A 225 -28.04 -21.26 -2.04
N PHE A 226 -26.75 -21.56 -2.07
CA PHE A 226 -25.85 -21.53 -0.92
C PHE A 226 -24.54 -20.87 -1.29
N ILE A 227 -24.03 -20.00 -0.44
CA ILE A 227 -22.69 -19.42 -0.60
C ILE A 227 -21.69 -20.26 0.19
N HIS A 228 -20.64 -20.72 -0.46
CA HIS A 228 -19.54 -21.46 0.15
C HIS A 228 -18.25 -20.67 0.01
N THR A 229 -17.69 -20.22 1.12
CA THR A 229 -16.42 -19.48 1.16
C THR A 229 -15.34 -20.32 1.82
N PHE A 230 -14.29 -20.61 1.08
CA PHE A 230 -13.14 -21.39 1.52
C PHE A 230 -11.99 -20.46 1.85
N CYS A 231 -11.26 -20.73 2.93
CA CYS A 231 -10.14 -19.92 3.38
C CYS A 231 -8.91 -20.79 3.57
N ASP A 232 -7.76 -20.26 3.20
CA ASP A 232 -6.48 -20.91 3.45
C ASP A 232 -5.34 -19.91 3.69
N ALA A 233 -4.29 -20.35 4.38
CA ALA A 233 -3.07 -19.59 4.56
C ALA A 233 -1.81 -20.46 4.49
N SER A 234 -0.88 -20.00 3.66
CA SER A 234 0.50 -20.47 3.60
C SER A 234 1.44 -19.52 4.36
N LYS A 235 2.74 -19.82 4.33
CA LYS A 235 3.79 -18.91 4.83
C LYS A 235 3.93 -17.63 4.00
N PHE A 236 3.44 -17.62 2.75
CA PHE A 236 3.65 -16.53 1.79
C PHE A 236 2.42 -15.69 1.55
N ALA A 237 1.23 -16.29 1.65
CA ALA A 237 -0.03 -15.58 1.44
C ALA A 237 -1.16 -16.26 2.19
N TYR A 238 -2.23 -15.49 2.41
CA TYR A 238 -3.50 -16.00 2.90
C TYR A 238 -4.61 -15.52 2.00
N ALA A 239 -5.60 -16.37 1.76
CA ALA A 239 -6.62 -16.16 0.76
C ALA A 239 -7.97 -16.74 1.17
N ALA A 240 -9.02 -16.23 0.51
CA ALA A 240 -10.35 -16.78 0.54
C ALA A 240 -10.95 -16.80 -0.86
N VAL A 241 -11.78 -17.79 -1.16
CA VAL A 241 -12.53 -17.91 -2.41
C VAL A 241 -13.97 -18.29 -2.12
N SER A 242 -14.90 -17.65 -2.81
CA SER A 242 -16.33 -17.81 -2.61
C SER A 242 -17.00 -18.33 -3.87
N TYR A 243 -17.84 -19.35 -3.68
CA TYR A 243 -18.63 -19.99 -4.71
C TYR A 243 -20.10 -19.95 -4.35
N LEU A 244 -20.93 -20.00 -5.37
CA LEU A 244 -22.36 -20.17 -5.27
C LEU A 244 -22.74 -21.56 -5.72
N ALA A 245 -23.33 -22.34 -4.83
CA ALA A 245 -23.85 -23.66 -5.14
C ALA A 245 -25.38 -23.61 -5.22
N GLN A 246 -25.95 -24.06 -6.33
CA GLN A 246 -27.38 -24.22 -6.51
C GLN A 246 -27.75 -25.70 -6.45
N LYS A 247 -28.66 -26.05 -5.52
CA LYS A 247 -29.18 -27.40 -5.34
C LYS A 247 -30.56 -27.53 -6.01
N GLY A 248 -30.58 -28.02 -7.24
CA GLY A 248 -31.80 -28.22 -8.04
C GLY A 248 -31.77 -29.56 -8.77
N ASP A 249 -32.49 -29.67 -9.90
CA ASP A 249 -32.42 -30.84 -10.78
C ASP A 249 -31.05 -30.90 -11.51
N ASP A 250 -30.45 -29.74 -11.78
CA ASP A 250 -29.05 -29.59 -12.19
C ASP A 250 -28.26 -28.90 -11.06
N GLU A 251 -27.24 -29.58 -10.52
CA GLU A 251 -26.29 -28.99 -9.57
C GLU A 251 -25.30 -28.10 -10.32
N ASN A 252 -25.35 -26.80 -10.02
CA ASN A 252 -24.47 -25.81 -10.65
C ASN A 252 -23.64 -25.08 -9.60
N VAL A 253 -22.36 -24.89 -9.89
CA VAL A 253 -21.41 -24.14 -9.06
C VAL A 253 -20.87 -22.97 -9.85
N HIS A 254 -20.99 -21.76 -9.30
CA HIS A 254 -20.49 -20.53 -9.91
C HIS A 254 -19.42 -19.90 -9.02
N PHE A 255 -18.30 -19.51 -9.62
CA PHE A 255 -17.32 -18.65 -8.96
C PHE A 255 -17.93 -17.26 -8.73
N LEU A 256 -17.85 -16.76 -7.50
CA LEU A 256 -18.31 -15.41 -7.16
C LEU A 256 -17.15 -14.43 -7.10
N ALA A 257 -16.21 -14.69 -6.21
CA ALA A 257 -15.05 -13.84 -5.99
C ALA A 257 -13.95 -14.58 -5.21
N SER A 258 -12.73 -14.09 -5.34
CA SER A 258 -11.59 -14.52 -4.52
C SER A 258 -10.83 -13.31 -4.00
N ARG A 259 -10.16 -13.45 -2.87
CA ARG A 259 -9.31 -12.42 -2.29
C ARG A 259 -8.07 -13.04 -1.67
N SER A 260 -6.90 -12.55 -2.02
CA SER A 260 -5.61 -12.96 -1.46
C SER A 260 -4.84 -11.76 -0.90
N ARG A 261 -3.95 -12.02 0.06
CA ARG A 261 -3.02 -11.04 0.64
C ARG A 261 -1.67 -11.68 0.88
N ILE A 262 -0.60 -10.95 0.55
CA ILE A 262 0.77 -11.38 0.82
C ILE A 262 1.03 -11.33 2.33
N ALA A 263 1.62 -12.40 2.87
CA ALA A 263 2.07 -12.47 4.25
C ALA A 263 3.36 -11.68 4.44
N LEU A 264 3.49 -11.02 5.59
CA LEU A 264 4.70 -10.27 5.94
C LEU A 264 5.89 -11.24 6.10
N LEU A 265 7.00 -10.96 5.39
CA LEU A 265 8.21 -11.80 5.36
C LEU A 265 8.84 -12.05 6.74
N LYS A 266 8.57 -11.20 7.75
CA LYS A 266 9.32 -11.16 9.03
C LYS A 266 8.52 -11.40 10.32
N GLY A 267 7.33 -12.02 10.34
CA GLY A 267 6.78 -12.27 11.70
C GLY A 267 5.41 -12.88 11.96
N ALA A 268 4.62 -13.27 10.96
CA ALA A 268 3.34 -13.89 11.26
C ALA A 268 3.47 -15.41 11.45
N LYS A 269 3.23 -15.90 12.68
CA LYS A 269 3.13 -17.36 12.93
C LYS A 269 1.97 -17.95 12.13
N THR A 270 2.12 -19.18 11.63
CA THR A 270 1.10 -19.90 10.83
C THR A 270 -0.32 -19.84 11.40
N PRO A 271 -0.56 -20.02 12.73
CA PRO A 271 -1.90 -19.88 13.29
C PRO A 271 -2.52 -18.49 13.13
N ARG A 272 -1.71 -17.42 13.18
CA ARG A 272 -2.19 -16.04 12.97
C ARG A 272 -2.58 -15.81 11.51
N LEU A 273 -1.79 -16.33 10.56
CA LEU A 273 -2.11 -16.22 9.13
C LEU A 273 -3.40 -16.95 8.80
N LYS A 274 -3.60 -18.15 9.36
CA LYS A 274 -4.84 -18.91 9.21
C LYS A 274 -6.06 -18.18 9.79
N LEU A 275 -5.91 -17.53 10.95
CA LEU A 275 -6.95 -16.66 11.50
C LEU A 275 -7.23 -15.44 10.61
N LEU A 276 -6.21 -14.86 9.98
CA LEU A 276 -6.38 -13.76 9.03
C LEU A 276 -7.07 -14.20 7.73
N ALA A 277 -6.77 -15.41 7.22
CA ALA A 277 -7.52 -16.01 6.11
C ALA A 277 -9.00 -16.11 6.45
N ALA A 278 -9.31 -16.64 7.64
CA ALA A 278 -10.67 -16.78 8.11
C ALA A 278 -11.40 -15.42 8.20
N LEU A 279 -10.72 -14.38 8.70
CA LEU A 279 -11.27 -13.04 8.74
C LEU A 279 -11.54 -12.47 7.34
N VAL A 280 -10.60 -12.63 6.41
CA VAL A 280 -10.78 -12.20 5.01
C VAL A 280 -11.97 -12.92 4.38
N GLY A 281 -12.11 -14.23 4.62
CA GLY A 281 -13.25 -15.01 4.17
C GLY A 281 -14.58 -14.52 4.75
N SER A 282 -14.69 -14.31 6.06
CA SER A 282 -15.90 -13.78 6.69
C SER A 282 -16.33 -12.45 6.07
N ARG A 283 -15.37 -11.53 5.88
CA ARG A 283 -15.65 -10.22 5.28
C ARG A 283 -16.03 -10.33 3.81
N LEU A 284 -15.38 -11.22 3.05
CA LEU A 284 -15.72 -11.48 1.65
C LEU A 284 -17.16 -12.00 1.52
N THR A 285 -17.53 -13.01 2.30
CA THR A 285 -18.88 -13.58 2.33
C THR A 285 -19.92 -12.49 2.61
N LYS A 286 -19.69 -11.68 3.66
CA LYS A 286 -20.59 -10.58 4.02
C LYS A 286 -20.71 -9.57 2.89
N SER A 287 -19.59 -9.17 2.29
CA SER A 287 -19.59 -8.18 1.23
C SER A 287 -20.33 -8.65 -0.02
N ILE A 288 -20.26 -9.95 -0.36
CA ILE A 288 -21.01 -10.56 -1.45
C ILE A 288 -22.51 -10.56 -1.13
N ALA A 289 -22.87 -11.01 0.07
CA ALA A 289 -24.27 -11.07 0.50
C ALA A 289 -24.91 -9.67 0.52
N ASP A 290 -24.20 -8.66 1.02
CA ASP A 290 -24.65 -7.27 1.06
C ASP A 290 -24.80 -6.70 -0.37
N ALA A 291 -23.79 -6.89 -1.23
CA ALA A 291 -23.81 -6.37 -2.61
C ALA A 291 -24.94 -6.98 -3.47
N LEU A 292 -25.30 -8.23 -3.21
CA LEU A 292 -26.38 -8.92 -3.92
C LEU A 292 -27.73 -8.82 -3.22
N SER A 293 -27.80 -8.11 -2.08
CA SER A 293 -29.00 -8.04 -1.23
C SER A 293 -29.54 -9.43 -0.83
N TRP A 294 -28.64 -10.40 -0.66
CA TRP A 294 -28.93 -11.81 -0.37
C TRP A 294 -28.85 -12.10 1.13
N THR A 295 -29.55 -11.30 1.93
CA THR A 295 -29.53 -11.41 3.41
C THR A 295 -30.14 -12.71 3.94
N THR A 296 -30.92 -13.42 3.12
CA THR A 296 -31.58 -14.68 3.48
C THR A 296 -30.87 -15.93 2.96
N VAL A 297 -29.83 -15.77 2.12
CA VAL A 297 -29.07 -16.89 1.56
C VAL A 297 -28.16 -17.47 2.63
N LYS A 298 -28.21 -18.80 2.81
CA LYS A 298 -27.35 -19.49 3.77
C LYS A 298 -25.91 -19.47 3.27
N CYS A 299 -25.02 -19.01 4.15
CA CYS A 299 -23.58 -18.92 3.89
C CYS A 299 -22.83 -19.94 4.74
N PHE A 300 -21.82 -20.60 4.16
CA PHE A 300 -20.95 -21.59 4.79
C PHE A 300 -19.49 -21.17 4.63
N ASN A 301 -18.72 -21.15 5.71
CA ASN A 301 -17.30 -20.83 5.69
C ASN A 301 -16.48 -22.09 6.03
N TRP A 302 -15.43 -22.33 5.26
CA TRP A 302 -14.64 -23.56 5.29
C TRP A 302 -13.16 -23.24 5.51
N SER A 303 -12.50 -24.04 6.35
CA SER A 303 -11.04 -24.02 6.53
C SER A 303 -10.53 -25.42 6.79
N ASP A 304 -9.32 -25.73 6.32
CA ASP A 304 -8.62 -26.98 6.59
C ASP A 304 -7.90 -27.00 7.94
N SER A 305 -7.96 -25.89 8.68
CA SER A 305 -7.21 -25.72 9.91
C SER A 305 -8.09 -25.97 11.13
N THR A 306 -7.82 -27.06 11.82
CA THR A 306 -8.38 -27.35 13.16
C THR A 306 -8.10 -26.23 14.17
N THR A 307 -6.95 -25.53 14.05
CA THR A 307 -6.64 -24.35 14.88
C THR A 307 -7.63 -23.20 14.68
N VAL A 308 -8.03 -22.89 13.44
CA VAL A 308 -9.02 -21.84 13.15
C VAL A 308 -10.37 -22.22 13.75
N PHE A 309 -10.78 -23.46 13.56
CA PHE A 309 -12.00 -23.98 14.15
C PHE A 309 -12.00 -23.86 15.68
N THR A 310 -10.90 -24.24 16.33
CA THR A 310 -10.73 -24.14 17.79
C THR A 310 -10.79 -22.69 18.27
N LEU A 311 -10.09 -21.77 17.60
CA LEU A 311 -10.06 -20.34 17.95
C LEU A 311 -11.45 -19.69 17.81
N ILE A 312 -12.21 -20.08 16.78
CA ILE A 312 -13.54 -19.53 16.53
C ILE A 312 -14.57 -20.13 17.49
N THR A 313 -14.49 -21.41 17.83
CA THR A 313 -15.51 -22.09 18.66
C THR A 313 -15.32 -21.91 20.16
N LYS A 314 -14.08 -21.93 20.65
CA LYS A 314 -13.79 -21.87 22.09
C LYS A 314 -13.72 -20.45 22.63
N GLU A 315 -14.25 -20.25 23.82
CA GLU A 315 -14.07 -19.03 24.61
C GLU A 315 -12.94 -19.22 25.62
N GLU A 316 -11.75 -18.75 25.27
CA GLU A 316 -10.57 -18.77 26.14
C GLU A 316 -9.90 -17.39 26.15
N ASN A 317 -9.02 -17.15 27.12
CA ASN A 317 -8.27 -15.90 27.26
C ASN A 317 -7.10 -15.84 26.26
N TRP A 318 -7.41 -15.57 24.99
CA TRP A 318 -6.41 -15.35 23.96
C TRP A 318 -5.76 -13.96 24.04
N SER A 319 -4.65 -13.77 23.33
CA SER A 319 -4.05 -12.44 23.14
C SER A 319 -5.06 -11.45 22.53
N VAL A 320 -4.90 -10.15 22.82
CA VAL A 320 -5.76 -9.06 22.31
C VAL A 320 -5.95 -9.12 20.80
N PHE A 321 -4.88 -9.40 20.04
CA PHE A 321 -4.93 -9.58 18.60
C PHE A 321 -5.93 -10.68 18.20
N VAL A 322 -5.77 -11.88 18.75
CA VAL A 322 -6.62 -13.03 18.41
C VAL A 322 -8.06 -12.76 18.81
N ASN A 323 -8.28 -12.25 20.03
CA ASN A 323 -9.62 -11.95 20.55
C ASN A 323 -10.38 -10.94 19.69
N ASN A 324 -9.72 -9.86 19.25
CA ASN A 324 -10.39 -8.85 18.41
C ASN A 324 -10.85 -9.42 17.07
N ARG A 325 -10.02 -10.25 16.42
CA ARG A 325 -10.38 -10.86 15.12
C ARG A 325 -11.43 -11.97 15.29
N VAL A 326 -11.33 -12.80 16.33
CA VAL A 326 -12.34 -13.82 16.63
C VAL A 326 -13.69 -13.16 16.92
N LYS A 327 -13.76 -12.11 17.75
CA LYS A 327 -15.01 -11.37 18.00
C LYS A 327 -15.65 -10.86 16.71
N GLU A 328 -14.84 -10.33 15.80
CA GLU A 328 -15.33 -9.86 14.50
C GLU A 328 -15.86 -11.02 13.64
N ILE A 329 -15.10 -12.11 13.51
CA ILE A 329 -15.52 -13.32 12.76
C ILE A 329 -16.85 -13.86 13.32
N ARG A 330 -16.98 -13.95 14.65
CA ARG A 330 -18.21 -14.41 15.31
C ARG A 330 -19.39 -13.50 14.99
N LYS A 331 -19.20 -12.18 15.08
CA LYS A 331 -20.23 -11.19 14.73
C LYS A 331 -20.71 -11.32 13.28
N ILE A 332 -19.82 -11.67 12.36
CA ILE A 332 -20.13 -11.71 10.93
C ILE A 332 -20.69 -13.08 10.48
N SER A 333 -20.16 -14.18 11.00
CA SER A 333 -20.23 -15.48 10.30
C SER A 333 -20.51 -16.70 11.18
N GLN A 334 -20.77 -16.55 12.49
CA GLN A 334 -21.22 -17.68 13.30
C GLN A 334 -22.73 -17.94 13.15
N PRO A 335 -23.18 -19.22 13.23
CA PRO A 335 -22.40 -20.44 13.52
C PRO A 335 -21.83 -21.18 12.30
N SER A 336 -21.71 -20.54 11.13
CA SER A 336 -21.48 -21.21 9.84
C SER A 336 -20.00 -21.53 9.51
N TRP A 337 -19.28 -22.20 10.41
CA TRP A 337 -17.88 -22.61 10.20
C TRP A 337 -17.69 -24.12 10.20
N TYR A 338 -16.99 -24.62 9.18
CA TYR A 338 -16.82 -26.04 8.92
C TYR A 338 -15.38 -26.38 8.54
N HIS A 339 -15.01 -27.64 8.78
CA HIS A 339 -13.70 -28.18 8.39
C HIS A 339 -13.79 -28.82 6.99
N VAL A 340 -12.76 -28.62 6.16
CA VAL A 340 -12.60 -29.28 4.85
C VAL A 340 -11.22 -29.91 4.75
N SER A 341 -11.04 -30.97 3.98
CA SER A 341 -9.70 -31.51 3.71
C SER A 341 -8.86 -30.50 2.92
N GLY A 342 -7.55 -30.40 3.19
CA GLY A 342 -6.65 -29.50 2.44
C GLY A 342 -6.63 -29.80 0.94
N VAL A 343 -6.79 -31.06 0.54
CA VAL A 343 -6.85 -31.49 -0.88
C VAL A 343 -8.11 -30.97 -1.57
N GLU A 344 -9.19 -30.79 -0.83
CA GLU A 344 -10.48 -30.31 -1.31
C GLU A 344 -10.65 -28.79 -1.09
N ASN A 345 -9.61 -28.10 -0.61
CA ASN A 345 -9.66 -26.68 -0.29
C ASN A 345 -9.20 -25.84 -1.49
N PRO A 346 -10.13 -25.25 -2.28
CA PRO A 346 -9.75 -24.45 -3.45
C PRO A 346 -8.99 -23.17 -3.10
N ALA A 347 -9.00 -22.73 -1.83
CA ALA A 347 -8.25 -21.57 -1.40
C ALA A 347 -6.73 -21.82 -1.35
N ASP A 348 -6.28 -23.07 -1.30
CA ASP A 348 -4.84 -23.44 -1.32
C ASP A 348 -4.15 -22.94 -2.59
N LEU A 349 -4.82 -23.02 -3.75
CA LEU A 349 -4.28 -22.49 -5.01
C LEU A 349 -3.94 -20.99 -4.93
N SER A 350 -4.69 -20.24 -4.13
CA SER A 350 -4.52 -18.79 -3.96
C SER A 350 -3.54 -18.42 -2.85
N SER A 351 -3.38 -19.26 -1.83
CA SER A 351 -2.46 -19.04 -0.71
C SER A 351 -1.04 -19.59 -1.00
N SER A 352 -0.94 -20.71 -1.69
CA SER A 352 0.31 -21.40 -2.05
C SER A 352 0.83 -20.99 -3.42
N GLY A 353 -0.05 -20.46 -4.28
CA GLY A 353 0.25 -20.07 -5.65
C GLY A 353 0.15 -21.25 -6.61
N CYS A 354 -0.23 -20.97 -7.86
CA CYS A 354 -0.33 -21.98 -8.90
C CYS A 354 0.09 -21.43 -10.26
N LYS A 355 0.48 -22.33 -11.16
CA LYS A 355 0.83 -21.98 -12.54
C LYS A 355 -0.43 -21.67 -13.34
N ALA A 356 -0.37 -20.67 -14.23
CA ALA A 356 -1.53 -20.30 -15.05
C ALA A 356 -2.04 -21.46 -15.93
N SER A 357 -1.14 -22.38 -16.30
CA SER A 357 -1.47 -23.59 -17.08
C SER A 357 -2.44 -24.54 -16.36
N TYR A 358 -2.54 -24.44 -15.03
CA TYR A 358 -3.52 -25.21 -14.24
C TYR A 358 -4.97 -24.86 -14.64
N PHE A 359 -5.23 -23.59 -14.96
CA PHE A 359 -6.57 -23.10 -15.33
C PHE A 359 -6.94 -23.30 -16.81
N VAL A 360 -6.01 -23.79 -17.64
CA VAL A 360 -6.22 -23.98 -19.08
C VAL A 360 -6.50 -25.45 -19.43
N LYS A 361 -6.29 -26.37 -18.49
CA LYS A 361 -6.51 -27.81 -18.67
C LYS A 361 -7.92 -28.28 -18.25
N THR A 362 -8.73 -27.37 -17.73
CA THR A 362 -10.16 -27.52 -17.43
C THR A 362 -10.98 -26.83 -18.50
#